data_AF-A0A0F5PX86-F1
#
_entry.id   AF-A0A0F5PX86-F1
#
_cell.length_a   1.000
_cell.length_b   1.000
_cell.length_c   1.000
_cell.angle_alpha   90.00
_cell.angle_beta   90.00
_cell.angle_gamma   90.00
#
_symmetry.space_group_name_H-M   'P 1'
#
loop_
_entity.id
_entity.type
_entity.pdbx_description
1 polymer ?
#
loop_
_entity_poly.entity_id
_entity_poly.type
_entity_poly.pdbx_seq_one_letter_code
_entity_poly.pdbx_strand_id
1 'polypeptide(L)'
;MFDSLRDRMGGDNKISPMNIAHNSLFTAKEKIDLLNQLKSDATAAGKEGRELGFDAEEIDQALAEVHQGVQDGVGTETVLKGDF
;
A
#
# COMPACT_ATOMS: atom_id res chain seq x y z
N MET A 1 -6.79 -1.16 14.47
CA MET A 1 -5.84 -0.40 13.64
C MET A 1 -6.15 -0.58 12.16
N PHE A 2 -6.24 -1.81 11.64
CA PHE A 2 -6.78 -2.06 10.28
C PHE A 2 -8.19 -1.52 10.07
N ASP A 3 -9.04 -1.64 11.09
CA ASP A 3 -10.43 -1.14 11.07
C ASP A 3 -10.48 0.37 10.83
N SER A 4 -9.60 1.13 11.47
CA SER A 4 -9.45 2.59 11.28
C SER A 4 -8.82 2.97 9.94
N LEU A 5 -8.01 2.09 9.35
CA LEU A 5 -7.47 2.28 8.00
C LEU A 5 -8.54 2.06 6.93
N ARG A 6 -9.38 1.03 7.13
CA ARG A 6 -10.53 0.74 6.28
C ARG A 6 -11.55 1.87 6.31
N ASP A 7 -11.80 2.43 7.49
CA ASP A 7 -12.62 3.62 7.65
C ASP A 7 -12.05 4.82 6.86
N ARG A 8 -10.74 5.08 6.96
CA ARG A 8 -10.05 6.12 6.17
C ARG A 8 -10.08 5.91 4.66
N MET A 9 -10.10 4.67 4.19
CA MET A 9 -10.23 4.33 2.76
C MET A 9 -11.69 4.26 2.28
N GLY A 10 -12.64 4.69 3.11
CA GLY A 10 -14.04 4.84 2.73
C GLY A 10 -14.90 3.61 3.03
N GLY A 11 -14.60 2.84 4.08
CA GLY A 11 -15.45 1.85 4.77
C GLY A 11 -15.86 0.59 3.99
N ASP A 12 -16.25 0.77 2.74
CA ASP A 12 -16.78 -0.22 1.80
C ASP A 12 -15.78 -0.61 0.72
N ASN A 13 -14.73 0.20 0.50
CA ASN A 13 -13.69 -0.17 -0.44
C ASN A 13 -12.89 -1.33 0.17
N LYS A 14 -13.01 -2.53 -0.41
CA LYS A 14 -12.20 -3.68 -0.03
C LYS A 14 -10.73 -3.22 -0.02
N ILE A 15 -10.09 -3.37 1.14
CA ILE A 15 -8.68 -3.03 1.32
C ILE A 15 -7.89 -4.05 0.51
N SER A 16 -7.61 -3.70 -0.74
CA SER A 16 -6.80 -4.50 -1.65
C SER A 16 -5.38 -3.93 -1.70
N PRO A 17 -4.34 -4.76 -1.85
CA PRO A 17 -2.96 -4.31 -1.90
C PRO A 17 -2.74 -3.26 -3.00
N MET A 18 -3.31 -3.49 -4.19
CA MET A 18 -3.22 -2.56 -5.31
C MET A 18 -3.90 -1.21 -5.03
N ASN A 19 -5.02 -1.19 -4.31
CA ASN A 19 -5.66 0.06 -3.92
C ASN A 19 -4.75 0.89 -3.00
N ILE A 20 -4.03 0.25 -2.06
CA ILE A 20 -3.06 0.95 -1.21
C ILE A 20 -1.92 1.52 -2.06
N ALA A 21 -1.38 0.73 -2.99
CA ALA A 21 -0.30 1.17 -3.86
C ALA A 21 -0.66 2.41 -4.70
N HIS A 22 -1.88 2.48 -5.23
CA HIS A 22 -2.33 3.58 -6.08
C HIS A 22 -2.95 4.75 -5.29
N ASN A 23 -3.18 4.61 -3.98
CA ASN A 23 -3.88 5.63 -3.21
C ASN A 23 -3.05 6.92 -3.06
N SER A 24 -3.54 8.05 -3.55
CA SER A 24 -2.84 9.34 -3.47
C SER A 24 -2.87 9.99 -2.08
N LEU A 25 -3.68 9.50 -1.14
CA LEU A 25 -3.78 10.03 0.23
C LEU A 25 -2.59 9.62 1.11
N PHE A 26 -1.85 8.59 0.71
CA PHE A 26 -0.70 8.09 1.46
C PHE A 26 0.61 8.41 0.74
N THR A 27 1.64 8.77 1.50
CA THR A 27 3.00 8.86 0.96
C THR A 27 3.54 7.47 0.63
N ALA A 28 4.57 7.38 -0.22
CA ALA A 28 5.17 6.09 -0.55
C ALA A 28 5.65 5.30 0.68
N LYS A 29 6.21 5.99 1.69
CA LYS A 29 6.61 5.35 2.94
C LYS A 29 5.43 4.73 3.68
N GLU A 30 4.32 5.46 3.79
CA GLU A 30 3.09 4.95 4.42
C GLU A 30 2.51 3.77 3.64
N LYS A 31 2.50 3.83 2.31
CA LYS A 31 2.07 2.69 1.48
C LYS A 31 2.90 1.45 1.75
N ILE A 32 4.23 1.58 1.78
CA ILE A 32 5.15 0.46 2.06
C ILE A 32 4.90 -0.12 3.46
N ASP A 33 4.72 0.73 4.46
CA ASP A 33 4.42 0.29 5.84
C ASP A 33 3.11 -0.51 5.90
N LEU A 34 2.06 0.01 5.29
CA LEU A 34 0.75 -0.63 5.23
C LEU A 34 0.77 -1.96 4.47
N LEU A 35 1.46 -2.02 3.33
CA LEU A 35 1.61 -3.24 2.54
C LEU A 35 2.41 -4.31 3.28
N ASN A 36 3.49 -3.93 3.99
CA ASN A 36 4.24 -4.86 4.83
C ASN A 36 3.41 -5.40 6.00
N GLN A 37 2.57 -4.54 6.59
CA GLN A 37 1.65 -4.97 7.63
C GLN A 37 0.64 -5.97 7.06
N LEU A 38 0.02 -5.64 5.91
CA LEU A 38 -0.92 -6.51 5.21
C LEU A 38 -0.30 -7.87 4.83
N LYS A 39 0.98 -7.89 4.46
CA LYS A 39 1.74 -9.13 4.18
C LYS A 39 1.87 -10.02 5.40
N SER A 40 2.11 -9.42 6.55
CA SER A 40 2.22 -10.13 7.82
C SER A 40 0.89 -10.75 8.22
N ASP A 41 -0.20 -9.99 8.08
CA ASP A 41 -1.57 -10.47 8.32
C ASP A 41 -1.97 -11.58 7.33
N ALA A 42 -1.64 -11.46 6.04
CA ALA A 42 -1.88 -12.50 5.05
C ALA A 42 -1.13 -13.80 5.36
N THR A 43 0.11 -13.69 5.79
CA THR A 43 0.92 -14.85 6.20
C THR A 43 0.35 -15.51 7.46
N ALA A 44 -0.14 -14.73 8.43
CA ALA A 44 -0.80 -15.25 9.62
C ALA A 44 -2.13 -15.92 9.29
N ALA A 45 -2.98 -15.26 8.50
CA ALA A 45 -4.27 -15.77 8.06
C ALA A 45 -4.12 -17.08 7.25
N GLY A 46 -3.13 -17.16 6.36
CA GLY A 46 -2.82 -18.38 5.62
C GLY A 46 -2.43 -19.56 6.53
N LYS A 47 -1.72 -19.31 7.64
CA LYS A 47 -1.42 -20.34 8.66
C LYS A 47 -2.66 -20.77 9.42
N GLU A 48 -3.63 -19.87 9.60
CA GLU A 48 -4.93 -20.14 10.24
C GLU A 48 -5.96 -20.75 9.26
N GLY A 49 -5.59 -20.95 7.99
CA GLY A 49 -6.50 -21.44 6.94
C GLY A 49 -7.58 -20.42 6.55
N ARG A 50 -7.33 -19.12 6.80
CA ARG A 50 -8.25 -18.02 6.50
C ARG A 50 -7.81 -17.30 5.24
N GLU A 51 -8.71 -17.24 4.27
CA GLU A 51 -8.50 -16.51 3.01
C GLU A 51 -8.90 -15.04 3.19
N LEU A 52 -7.96 -14.12 3.03
CA LEU A 52 -8.22 -12.67 3.10
C LEU A 52 -8.76 -12.09 1.78
N GLY A 53 -8.80 -12.90 0.72
CA GLY A 53 -9.23 -12.48 -0.62
C GLY A 53 -8.14 -11.79 -1.45
N PHE A 54 -6.88 -11.92 -1.04
CA PHE A 54 -5.68 -11.52 -1.77
C PHE A 54 -4.50 -12.39 -1.32
N ASP A 55 -3.58 -12.67 -2.24
CA ASP A 55 -2.40 -13.49 -1.99
C ASP A 55 -1.17 -12.65 -1.62
N ALA A 56 -0.16 -13.30 -1.02
CA ALA A 56 1.11 -12.64 -0.72
C ALA A 56 1.77 -12.06 -1.99
N GLU A 57 1.61 -12.72 -3.13
CA GLU A 57 2.10 -12.26 -4.44
C GLU A 57 1.47 -10.92 -4.85
N GLU A 58 0.18 -10.73 -4.58
CA GLU A 58 -0.52 -9.49 -4.90
C GLU A 58 -0.01 -8.31 -4.04
N ILE A 59 0.41 -8.61 -2.81
CA ILE A 59 1.05 -7.64 -1.92
C ILE A 59 2.46 -7.29 -2.40
N ASP A 60 3.23 -8.27 -2.86
CA ASP A 60 4.55 -8.05 -3.43
C ASP A 60 4.48 -7.22 -4.72
N GLN A 61 3.47 -7.45 -5.58
CA GLN A 61 3.23 -6.62 -6.75
C GLN A 61 2.90 -5.17 -6.37
N ALA A 62 2.03 -4.97 -5.38
CA ALA A 62 1.70 -3.64 -4.89
C ALA A 62 2.92 -2.90 -4.31
N LEU A 63 3.81 -3.61 -3.59
CA LEU A 63 5.08 -3.05 -3.11
C LEU A 63 5.99 -2.63 -4.26
N ALA A 64 6.09 -3.46 -5.30
CA ALA A 64 6.87 -3.14 -6.50
C ALA A 64 6.34 -1.89 -7.19
N GLU A 65 5.02 -1.74 -7.34
CA GLU A 65 4.39 -0.54 -7.92
C GLU A 65 4.72 0.72 -7.13
N VAL A 66 4.66 0.65 -5.78
CA VAL A 66 5.04 1.79 -4.93
C VAL A 66 6.52 2.13 -5.09
N HIS A 67 7.39 1.12 -5.14
CA HIS A 67 8.82 1.33 -5.34
C HIS A 67 9.12 1.93 -6.73
N GLN A 68 8.45 1.45 -7.78
CA GLN A 68 8.54 2.01 -9.13
C GLN A 68 8.06 3.46 -9.14
N GLY A 69 6.91 3.77 -8.51
CA GLY A 69 6.39 5.13 -8.40
C GLY A 69 7.33 6.08 -7.63
N VAL A 70 8.05 5.58 -6.62
CA VAL A 70 9.11 6.36 -5.95
C VAL A 70 10.29 6.59 -6.89
N GLN A 71 10.74 5.56 -7.60
CA GLN A 71 11.87 5.68 -8.53
C GLN A 71 11.54 6.62 -9.71
N ASP A 72 10.31 6.59 -10.20
CA ASP A 72 9.79 7.44 -11.28
C ASP A 72 9.50 8.88 -10.77
N GLY A 73 8.95 9.02 -9.56
CA GLY A 73 8.68 10.30 -8.89
C GLY A 73 9.94 11.04 -8.41
N VAL A 74 11.03 10.33 -8.11
CA VAL A 74 12.36 10.92 -7.86
C VAL A 74 12.91 11.63 -9.11
N GLY A 75 12.37 11.34 -10.30
CA GLY A 75 12.66 12.07 -11.54
C GLY A 75 11.83 13.33 -11.79
N THR A 76 10.69 13.54 -11.10
CA THR A 76 9.75 14.62 -11.45
C THR A 76 9.40 15.59 -10.33
N GLU A 77 9.74 15.31 -9.06
CA GLU A 77 9.40 16.21 -7.94
C GLU A 77 10.59 16.97 -7.33
N THR A 78 11.82 16.80 -7.83
CA THR A 78 12.99 17.55 -7.33
C THR A 78 13.19 18.93 -7.96
N VAL A 79 12.18 19.52 -8.59
CA VAL A 79 12.21 20.93 -9.01
C VAL A 79 10.89 21.62 -8.67
N LEU A 80 10.56 21.80 -7.39
CA LEU A 80 9.61 22.83 -6.91
C LEU A 80 9.75 23.04 -5.40
N LYS A 81 10.99 23.26 -4.92
CA LYS A 81 11.21 23.97 -3.65
C LYS A 81 12.49 24.77 -3.71
N GLY A 82 12.51 25.72 -4.64
CA GLY A 82 13.61 26.66 -4.85
C GLY A 82 13.35 27.47 -6.11
N ASP A 83 12.41 28.42 -6.03
CA ASP A 83 12.57 29.81 -6.52
C ASP A 83 11.22 30.57 -6.45
N PHE A 84 11.30 31.80 -5.91
CA PHE A 84 10.31 32.90 -5.78
C PHE A 84 9.32 32.91 -4.61
#